data_AF-A0A956U5P6-F1
#
_entry.id   AF-A0A956U5P6-F1
#
_cell.length_a   1.000
_cell.length_b   1.000
_cell.length_c   1.000
_cell.angle_alpha   90.00
_cell.angle_beta   90.00
_cell.angle_gamma   90.00
#
_symmetry.space_group_name_H-M   'P 1'
#
loop_
_entity.id
_entity.type
_entity.pdbx_description
1 polymer ?
#
loop_
_entity_poly.entity_id
_entity_poly.type
_entity_poly.pdbx_seq_one_letter_code
_entity_poly.pdbx_strand_id
1 'polypeptide(L)'
;MATATAMLLAMLFLLGGCDKKAEETVEPESKTITGPRVLKVTDDVIKRLELKTEVIQKRPVAVPLHLTGRIEPDVQKEVDISTRMSGRVTDIPVKPGEFVNKGSVVALIDSREISDLQSQLLEGKAKLRIAELHEERERQIYEEQVRRPTQLITARALYNEAKVQKELAESEYKRLSGLYQEKIAATKDYVTAKATLAKAQVNYEECQANLAREEHLYKNRAMLKRDYQLAQAEAERAKNHVKMLTQRLQFLGCDQTMINKVLSTGQIGGIVRVIAPIG
;
A
#
# COMPACT_ATOMS: atom_id res chain seq x y z
N MET A 1 21.89 31.77 33.43
CA MET A 1 23.10 32.60 33.57
C MET A 1 23.18 33.43 32.30
N ALA A 2 22.69 34.68 32.30
CA ALA A 2 23.48 35.90 32.56
C ALA A 2 24.67 35.99 31.58
N THR A 3 24.76 36.92 30.64
CA THR A 3 24.90 38.39 30.78
C THR A 3 24.59 39.06 29.42
N ALA A 4 23.93 40.21 29.26
CA ALA A 4 24.06 41.55 29.85
C ALA A 4 25.26 42.38 29.34
N THR A 5 24.91 43.41 28.54
CA THR A 5 25.41 44.80 28.52
C THR A 5 26.78 45.17 27.91
N ALA A 6 26.74 46.05 26.89
CA ALA A 6 27.52 47.31 26.75
C ALA A 6 27.21 47.91 25.35
N MET A 7 26.34 48.90 25.16
CA MET A 7 26.44 50.33 25.54
C MET A 7 27.52 51.12 24.76
N LEU A 8 27.03 51.90 23.78
CA LEU A 8 27.46 53.23 23.34
C LEU A 8 28.82 53.45 22.61
N LEU A 9 28.69 54.09 21.44
CA LEU A 9 29.28 55.38 21.05
C LEU A 9 30.19 55.36 19.80
N ALA A 10 29.78 56.14 18.79
CA ALA A 10 30.55 57.19 18.11
C ALA A 10 30.69 57.10 16.57
N MET A 11 30.45 58.27 15.96
CA MET A 11 30.84 58.80 14.65
C MET A 11 30.00 58.41 13.41
N LEU A 12 29.15 59.32 12.91
CA LEU A 12 29.45 60.41 11.95
C LEU A 12 29.92 59.89 10.57
N PHE A 13 29.07 59.99 9.54
CA PHE A 13 29.36 60.80 8.35
C PHE A 13 28.10 61.01 7.49
N LEU A 14 28.10 62.15 6.79
CA LEU A 14 26.97 62.90 6.25
C LEU A 14 26.62 62.58 4.79
N LEU A 15 25.31 62.75 4.49
CA LEU A 15 24.62 63.46 3.40
C LEU A 15 24.95 63.28 1.89
N GLY A 16 23.84 63.25 1.13
CA GLY A 16 23.62 64.01 -0.13
C GLY A 16 22.93 63.18 -1.22
N GLY A 17 21.83 63.57 -1.89
CA GLY A 17 21.06 64.81 -1.98
C GLY A 17 19.95 64.68 -3.07
N CYS A 18 19.05 65.66 -3.18
CA CYS A 18 18.11 65.80 -4.32
C CYS A 18 17.76 67.29 -4.57
N ASP A 19 17.88 67.72 -5.83
CA ASP A 19 17.66 69.06 -6.42
C ASP A 19 16.18 69.51 -6.42
N LYS A 20 15.79 70.77 -6.11
CA LYS A 20 15.78 72.05 -6.92
C LYS A 20 15.02 71.92 -8.27
N LYS A 21 14.14 72.82 -8.74
CA LYS A 21 13.67 74.18 -8.38
C LYS A 21 12.49 74.56 -9.34
N ALA A 22 11.53 75.41 -8.93
CA ALA A 22 10.94 76.50 -9.75
C ALA A 22 9.94 77.35 -8.92
N GLU A 23 10.14 78.67 -8.96
CA GLU A 23 9.47 79.76 -8.23
C GLU A 23 8.60 80.61 -9.18
N GLU A 24 7.60 81.30 -8.62
CA GLU A 24 7.28 82.74 -8.81
C GLU A 24 6.15 83.14 -7.82
N THR A 25 6.42 83.72 -6.65
CA THR A 25 6.50 85.16 -6.25
C THR A 25 5.28 86.06 -6.51
N VAL A 26 4.61 86.48 -5.41
CA VAL A 26 4.25 87.88 -5.10
C VAL A 26 4.31 88.08 -3.57
N GLU A 27 5.13 89.03 -3.11
CA GLU A 27 5.34 89.55 -1.73
C GLU A 27 4.57 90.89 -1.55
N PRO A 28 4.58 91.59 -0.37
CA PRO A 28 4.94 91.24 1.03
C PRO A 28 3.86 91.77 2.04
N GLU A 29 3.77 91.39 3.32
CA GLU A 29 4.42 91.85 4.58
C GLU A 29 3.53 91.24 5.72
N SER A 30 3.93 90.83 6.95
CA SER A 30 4.88 91.35 7.93
C SER A 30 5.20 90.28 9.01
N LYS A 31 6.31 90.48 9.72
CA LYS A 31 6.90 89.69 10.83
C LYS A 31 5.92 89.64 12.04
N THR A 32 5.85 88.67 12.98
CA THR A 32 6.87 88.30 14.00
C THR A 32 6.21 87.47 15.17
N ILE A 33 7.03 86.69 15.92
CA ILE A 33 6.98 86.36 17.39
C ILE A 33 6.63 84.92 17.89
N THR A 34 7.56 84.46 18.73
CA THR A 34 7.84 83.22 19.47
C THR A 34 7.11 83.10 20.84
N GLY A 35 6.79 81.87 21.29
CA GLY A 35 6.60 81.49 22.72
C GLY A 35 5.40 82.09 23.49
N PRO A 36 5.04 81.57 24.69
CA PRO A 36 3.82 82.01 25.39
C PRO A 36 4.02 83.39 26.05
N ARG A 37 3.15 84.34 25.67
CA ARG A 37 3.08 85.69 26.22
C ARG A 37 2.33 85.66 27.56
N VAL A 38 3.03 85.80 28.69
CA VAL A 38 2.40 85.85 30.02
C VAL A 38 1.87 87.26 30.27
N LEU A 39 0.55 87.43 30.32
CA LEU A 39 -0.12 88.68 30.66
C LEU A 39 -0.30 88.79 32.18
N LYS A 40 0.30 89.82 32.79
CA LYS A 40 0.03 90.17 34.20
C LYS A 40 -1.27 90.98 34.26
N VAL A 41 -2.29 90.43 34.90
CA VAL A 41 -3.61 91.06 35.05
C VAL A 41 -3.75 91.57 36.47
N THR A 42 -4.21 92.82 36.64
CA THR A 42 -4.46 93.46 37.93
C THR A 42 -5.83 93.04 38.48
N ASP A 43 -5.96 92.84 39.80
CA ASP A 43 -7.13 92.21 40.45
C ASP A 43 -8.49 92.87 40.14
N ASP A 44 -8.51 94.16 39.78
CA ASP A 44 -9.72 94.87 39.39
C ASP A 44 -10.27 94.43 38.02
N VAL A 45 -9.40 93.96 37.13
CA VAL A 45 -9.76 93.49 35.79
C VAL A 45 -10.31 92.05 35.86
N ILE A 46 -9.83 91.25 36.81
CA ILE A 46 -10.33 89.88 37.07
C ILE A 46 -11.77 89.92 37.58
N LYS A 47 -12.10 90.91 38.44
CA LYS A 47 -13.46 91.09 38.99
C LYS A 47 -14.46 91.68 37.99
N ARG A 48 -14.03 92.53 37.05
CA ARG A 48 -14.93 93.09 36.00
C ARG A 48 -15.23 92.11 34.86
N LEU A 49 -14.31 91.19 34.58
CA LEU A 49 -14.44 90.21 33.49
C LEU A 49 -14.90 88.82 33.96
N GLU A 50 -15.21 88.67 35.25
CA GLU A 50 -15.71 87.43 35.88
C GLU A 50 -14.90 86.18 35.49
N LEU A 51 -13.57 86.31 35.50
CA LEU A 51 -12.69 85.22 35.09
C LEU A 51 -12.70 84.10 36.13
N LYS A 52 -13.35 82.99 35.80
CA LYS A 52 -13.35 81.75 36.60
C LYS A 52 -12.20 80.87 36.15
N THR A 53 -11.32 80.54 37.08
CA THR A 53 -10.23 79.59 36.87
C THR A 53 -10.58 78.26 37.53
N GLU A 54 -10.36 77.16 36.81
CA GLU A 54 -10.53 75.82 37.33
C GLU A 54 -9.22 75.05 37.14
N VAL A 55 -8.79 74.32 38.17
CA VAL A 55 -7.51 73.59 38.15
C VAL A 55 -7.65 72.38 37.22
N ILE A 56 -6.71 72.21 36.28
CA ILE A 56 -6.71 71.08 35.33
C ILE A 56 -6.57 69.77 36.11
N GLN A 57 -7.65 69.00 36.19
CA GLN A 57 -7.64 67.67 36.80
C GLN A 57 -7.50 66.61 35.71
N LYS A 58 -6.52 65.71 35.87
CA LYS A 58 -6.41 64.51 35.02
C LYS A 58 -7.59 63.59 35.34
N ARG A 59 -8.62 63.63 34.51
CA ARG A 59 -9.72 62.65 34.55
C ARG A 59 -9.46 61.52 33.54
N PRO A 60 -9.76 60.26 33.87
CA PRO A 60 -9.77 59.20 32.87
C PRO A 60 -10.88 59.49 31.86
N VAL A 61 -10.50 59.78 30.61
CA VAL A 61 -11.43 59.95 29.49
C VAL A 61 -11.43 58.64 28.72
N ALA A 62 -12.50 57.88 28.83
CA ALA A 62 -12.75 56.76 27.93
C ALA A 62 -13.34 57.32 26.63
N VAL A 63 -12.55 57.31 25.55
CA VAL A 63 -13.07 57.61 24.21
C VAL A 63 -13.61 56.30 23.63
N PRO A 64 -14.92 56.16 23.39
CA PRO A 64 -15.45 54.95 22.79
C PRO A 64 -14.95 54.85 21.34
N LEU A 65 -14.13 53.83 21.07
CA LEU A 65 -13.66 53.50 19.73
C LEU A 65 -14.68 52.54 19.09
N HIS A 66 -15.44 53.02 18.10
CA HIS A 66 -16.34 52.17 17.33
C HIS A 66 -15.58 51.58 16.14
N LEU A 67 -15.31 50.27 16.19
CA LEU A 67 -14.70 49.52 15.10
C LEU A 67 -15.72 48.56 14.50
N THR A 68 -15.76 48.51 13.17
CA THR A 68 -16.47 47.45 12.44
C THR A 68 -15.52 46.28 12.24
N GLY A 69 -15.92 45.08 12.66
CA GLY A 69 -15.20 43.83 12.40
C GLY A 69 -15.94 42.97 11.38
N ARG A 70 -15.20 42.11 10.67
CA ARG A 70 -15.77 41.05 9.84
C ARG A 70 -15.38 39.70 10.44
N ILE A 71 -16.32 38.76 10.45
CA ILE A 71 -16.05 37.37 10.80
C ILE A 71 -15.52 36.71 9.53
N GLU A 72 -14.27 36.28 9.56
CA GLU A 72 -13.63 35.50 8.50
C GLU A 72 -13.30 34.10 9.03
N PRO A 73 -13.53 33.05 8.22
CA PRO A 73 -13.14 31.70 8.61
C PRO A 73 -11.62 31.62 8.74
N ASP A 74 -11.17 30.84 9.71
CA ASP A 74 -9.76 30.48 9.85
C ASP A 74 -9.42 29.48 8.74
N VAL A 75 -8.59 29.89 7.78
CA VAL A 75 -8.18 29.07 6.62
C VAL A 75 -7.54 27.74 7.06
N GLN A 76 -6.98 27.66 8.28
CA GLN A 76 -6.45 26.40 8.81
C GLN A 76 -7.53 25.43 9.32
N LYS A 77 -8.76 25.90 9.51
CA LYS A 77 -9.91 25.15 10.03
C LYS A 77 -11.05 25.06 9.02
N GLU A 78 -10.79 25.45 7.78
CA GLU A 78 -11.69 25.27 6.64
C GLU A 78 -11.16 24.12 5.78
N VAL A 79 -11.99 23.11 5.52
CA VAL A 79 -11.59 21.94 4.72
C VAL A 79 -12.69 21.57 3.76
N ASP A 80 -12.37 21.60 2.47
CA ASP A 80 -13.25 21.11 1.41
C ASP A 80 -13.28 19.59 1.38
N ILE A 81 -14.47 19.01 1.54
CA ILE A 81 -14.68 17.58 1.50
C ILE A 81 -15.04 17.18 0.06
N SER A 82 -14.15 16.43 -0.59
CA SER A 82 -14.39 15.84 -1.91
C SER A 82 -14.25 14.33 -1.86
N THR A 83 -14.94 13.64 -2.78
CA THR A 83 -14.93 12.18 -2.86
C THR A 83 -13.95 11.71 -3.91
N ARG A 84 -13.20 10.65 -3.59
CA ARG A 84 -12.23 10.03 -4.53
C ARG A 84 -12.87 9.13 -5.59
N MET A 85 -14.19 9.00 -5.54
CA MET A 85 -14.98 8.17 -6.44
C MET A 85 -16.16 8.96 -6.99
N SER A 86 -16.64 8.54 -8.16
CA SER A 86 -17.90 9.01 -8.72
C SER A 86 -19.05 8.13 -8.21
N GLY A 87 -20.20 8.76 -7.95
CA GLY A 87 -21.38 8.06 -7.41
C GLY A 87 -22.57 8.99 -7.25
N ARG A 88 -23.72 8.40 -6.92
CA ARG A 88 -24.94 9.15 -6.61
C ARG A 88 -25.02 9.39 -5.11
N VAL A 89 -25.31 10.62 -4.71
CA VAL A 89 -25.60 10.92 -3.29
C VAL A 89 -26.94 10.31 -2.94
N THR A 90 -26.94 9.39 -1.99
CA THR A 90 -28.15 8.70 -1.52
C THR A 90 -28.80 9.47 -0.39
N ASP A 91 -27.99 9.99 0.54
CA ASP A 91 -28.49 10.71 1.71
C ASP A 91 -27.44 11.70 2.25
N ILE A 92 -27.92 12.80 2.86
CA ILE A 92 -27.12 13.83 3.51
C ILE A 92 -27.71 14.05 4.91
N PRO A 93 -27.21 13.35 5.94
CA PRO A 93 -27.80 13.40 7.28
C PRO A 93 -27.57 14.73 8.03
N VAL A 94 -26.67 15.59 7.55
CA VAL A 94 -26.28 16.84 8.21
C VAL A 94 -26.90 18.06 7.54
N LYS A 95 -27.21 19.09 8.32
CA LYS A 95 -27.77 20.36 7.83
C LYS A 95 -26.77 21.52 7.89
N PRO A 96 -26.91 22.55 7.03
CA PRO A 96 -26.09 23.75 7.13
C PRO A 96 -26.22 24.41 8.51
N GLY A 97 -25.08 24.67 9.17
CA GLY A 97 -25.03 25.25 10.52
C GLY A 97 -25.07 24.24 11.67
N GLU A 98 -25.21 22.95 11.38
CA GLU A 98 -25.13 21.88 12.38
C GLU A 98 -23.67 21.61 12.79
N PHE A 99 -23.44 21.40 14.10
CA PHE A 99 -22.11 21.09 14.61
C PHE A 99 -21.79 19.60 14.43
N VAL A 100 -20.67 19.28 13.77
CA VAL A 100 -20.23 17.91 13.52
C VAL A 100 -18.87 17.64 14.14
N ASN A 101 -18.71 16.48 14.76
CA ASN A 101 -17.43 16.03 15.29
C ASN A 101 -16.59 15.36 14.18
N LYS A 102 -15.28 15.33 14.38
CA LYS A 102 -14.36 14.55 13.54
C LYS A 102 -14.80 13.08 13.54
N GLY A 103 -14.98 12.50 12.37
CA GLY A 103 -15.46 11.12 12.24
C GLY A 103 -16.96 10.98 11.94
N SER A 104 -17.74 12.05 12.06
CA SER A 104 -19.17 12.02 11.76
C SER A 104 -19.44 11.84 10.26
N VAL A 105 -20.52 11.11 9.94
CA VAL A 105 -20.95 10.89 8.54
C VAL A 105 -21.63 12.14 8.03
N VAL A 106 -21.10 12.71 6.94
CA VAL A 106 -21.59 13.93 6.29
C VAL A 106 -22.50 13.60 5.11
N ALA A 107 -22.16 12.54 4.35
CA ALA A 107 -22.95 12.09 3.21
C ALA A 107 -22.80 10.58 2.98
N LEU A 108 -23.83 9.97 2.39
CA LEU A 108 -23.83 8.59 1.91
C LEU A 108 -23.84 8.60 0.39
N ILE A 109 -22.86 7.96 -0.22
CA ILE A 109 -22.71 7.91 -1.68
C ILE A 109 -22.77 6.47 -2.13
N ASP A 110 -23.65 6.20 -3.08
CA ASP A 110 -23.75 4.91 -3.75
C ASP A 110 -22.95 4.93 -5.05
N SER A 111 -21.90 4.11 -5.11
CA SER A 111 -21.01 4.00 -6.27
C SER A 111 -21.04 2.59 -6.85
N ARG A 112 -21.23 2.53 -8.17
CA ARG A 112 -21.15 1.29 -8.94
C ARG A 112 -19.72 0.73 -8.95
N GLU A 113 -18.70 1.59 -9.03
CA GLU A 113 -17.29 1.14 -9.05
C GLU A 113 -16.93 0.37 -7.78
N ILE A 114 -17.43 0.81 -6.63
CA ILE A 114 -17.22 0.12 -5.35
C ILE A 114 -17.92 -1.23 -5.32
N SER A 115 -19.14 -1.30 -5.83
CA SER A 115 -19.91 -2.56 -5.93
C SER A 115 -19.18 -3.58 -6.81
N ASP A 116 -18.65 -3.13 -7.96
CA ASP A 116 -17.90 -3.97 -8.89
C ASP A 116 -16.58 -4.45 -8.26
N LEU A 117 -15.85 -3.58 -7.56
CA LEU A 117 -14.61 -3.95 -6.85
C LEU A 117 -14.86 -4.90 -5.67
N GLN A 118 -15.96 -4.75 -4.95
CA GLN A 118 -16.37 -5.68 -3.90
C GLN A 118 -16.71 -7.05 -4.47
N SER A 119 -17.39 -7.10 -5.63
CA SER A 119 -17.64 -8.35 -6.36
C SER A 119 -16.34 -9.04 -6.78
N GLN A 120 -15.42 -8.28 -7.39
CA GLN A 120 -14.09 -8.79 -7.76
C GLN A 120 -13.29 -9.27 -6.54
N LEU A 121 -13.42 -8.62 -5.39
CA LEU A 121 -12.74 -9.02 -4.16
C LEU A 121 -13.30 -10.35 -3.61
N LEU A 122 -14.62 -10.56 -3.69
CA LEU A 122 -15.23 -11.84 -3.34
C LEU A 122 -14.80 -12.96 -4.28
N GLU A 123 -14.79 -12.70 -5.59
CA GLU A 123 -14.29 -13.64 -6.60
C GLU A 123 -12.79 -13.95 -6.38
N GLY A 124 -11.98 -12.92 -6.16
CA GLY A 124 -10.55 -13.03 -5.86
C GLY A 124 -10.28 -13.85 -4.61
N LYS A 125 -11.11 -13.69 -3.56
CA LYS A 125 -11.04 -14.53 -2.34
C LYS A 125 -11.38 -15.99 -2.62
N ALA A 126 -12.40 -16.26 -3.45
CA ALA A 126 -12.74 -17.62 -3.83
C ALA A 126 -11.60 -18.27 -4.64
N LYS A 127 -11.00 -17.54 -5.57
CA LYS A 127 -9.82 -17.97 -6.34
C LYS A 127 -8.61 -18.22 -5.44
N LEU A 128 -8.35 -17.33 -4.47
CA LEU A 128 -7.30 -17.52 -3.48
C LEU A 128 -7.51 -18.81 -2.68
N ARG A 129 -8.73 -19.08 -2.20
CA ARG A 129 -9.05 -20.33 -1.49
C ARG A 129 -8.73 -21.56 -2.34
N ILE A 130 -9.12 -21.54 -3.61
CA ILE A 130 -8.85 -22.66 -4.53
C ILE A 130 -7.34 -22.84 -4.71
N ALA A 131 -6.59 -21.74 -4.88
CA ALA A 131 -5.14 -21.79 -5.04
C ALA A 131 -4.41 -22.28 -3.77
N GLU A 132 -4.85 -21.87 -2.58
CA GLU A 132 -4.32 -22.35 -1.29
C GLU A 132 -4.57 -23.86 -1.11
N LEU A 133 -5.77 -24.34 -1.46
CA LEU A 133 -6.08 -25.77 -1.42
C LEU A 133 -5.27 -26.57 -2.45
N HIS A 134 -4.99 -25.98 -3.61
CA HIS A 134 -4.13 -26.57 -4.63
C HIS A 134 -2.68 -26.68 -4.14
N GLU A 135 -2.12 -25.61 -3.56
CA GLU A 135 -0.78 -25.62 -2.95
C GLU A 135 -0.67 -26.67 -1.84
N GLU A 136 -1.66 -26.74 -0.95
CA GLU A 136 -1.71 -27.73 0.13
C GLU A 136 -1.71 -29.16 -0.42
N ARG A 137 -2.50 -29.43 -1.45
CA ARG A 137 -2.55 -30.74 -2.11
C ARG A 137 -1.20 -31.10 -2.75
N GLU A 138 -0.58 -30.17 -3.48
CA GLU A 138 0.72 -30.40 -4.10
C GLU A 138 1.82 -30.58 -3.04
N ARG A 139 1.73 -29.90 -1.90
CA ARG A 139 2.63 -30.13 -0.75
C ARG A 139 2.51 -31.56 -0.23
N GLN A 140 1.29 -32.05 -0.04
CA GLN A 140 1.05 -33.42 0.41
C GLN A 140 1.59 -34.45 -0.59
N ILE A 141 1.35 -34.25 -1.89
CA ILE A 141 1.89 -35.12 -2.95
C ILE A 141 3.42 -35.10 -2.94
N TYR A 142 4.03 -33.91 -2.79
CA TYR A 142 5.48 -33.75 -2.69
C TYR A 142 6.06 -34.55 -1.51
N GLU A 143 5.47 -34.42 -0.32
CA GLU A 143 5.90 -35.14 0.89
C GLU A 143 5.72 -36.66 0.75
N GLU A 144 4.59 -37.10 0.19
CA GLU A 144 4.29 -38.51 -0.03
C GLU A 144 5.25 -39.17 -1.03
N GLN A 145 5.48 -38.54 -2.18
CA GLN A 145 6.38 -39.09 -3.20
C GLN A 145 7.84 -39.11 -2.75
N VAL A 146 8.26 -38.12 -1.95
CA VAL A 146 9.59 -38.14 -1.30
C VAL A 146 9.71 -39.30 -0.31
N ARG A 147 8.63 -39.60 0.41
CA ARG A 147 8.62 -40.69 1.40
C ARG A 147 8.52 -42.08 0.76
N ARG A 148 7.77 -42.21 -0.33
CA ARG A 148 7.50 -43.49 -1.02
C ARG A 148 7.57 -43.29 -2.54
N PRO A 149 8.76 -43.43 -3.16
CA PRO A 149 8.90 -43.29 -4.60
C PRO A 149 8.35 -44.52 -5.32
N THR A 150 7.04 -44.53 -5.60
CA THR A 150 6.35 -45.65 -6.25
C THR A 150 7.02 -46.04 -7.57
N GLN A 151 7.39 -45.07 -8.40
CA GLN A 151 8.05 -45.29 -9.70
C GLN A 151 9.39 -46.02 -9.56
N LEU A 152 10.19 -45.63 -8.56
CA LEU A 152 11.47 -46.30 -8.26
C LEU A 152 11.24 -47.74 -7.78
N ILE A 153 10.24 -47.95 -6.92
CA ILE A 153 9.89 -49.29 -6.41
C ILE A 153 9.44 -50.19 -7.58
N THR A 154 8.56 -49.70 -8.46
CA THR A 154 8.09 -50.45 -9.62
C THR A 154 9.21 -50.73 -10.62
N ALA A 155 10.07 -49.75 -10.90
CA ALA A 155 11.20 -49.94 -11.81
C ALA A 155 12.18 -50.99 -11.26
N ARG A 156 12.42 -51.00 -9.94
CA ARG A 156 13.28 -51.99 -9.30
C ARG A 156 12.67 -53.39 -9.31
N ALA A 157 11.35 -53.50 -9.15
CA ALA A 157 10.64 -54.77 -9.28
C ALA A 157 10.74 -55.33 -10.72
N LEU A 158 10.49 -54.50 -11.74
CA LEU A 158 10.60 -54.88 -13.15
C LEU A 158 12.03 -55.28 -13.53
N TYR A 159 13.04 -54.55 -13.05
CA TYR A 159 14.44 -54.91 -13.24
C TYR A 159 14.76 -56.28 -12.64
N ASN A 160 14.29 -56.57 -11.42
CA ASN A 160 14.50 -57.87 -10.79
C ASN A 160 13.80 -59.00 -11.57
N GLU A 161 12.59 -58.77 -12.04
CA GLU A 161 11.86 -59.73 -12.88
C GLU A 161 12.61 -60.00 -14.19
N ALA A 162 13.00 -58.96 -14.92
CA ALA A 162 13.76 -59.08 -16.16
C ALA A 162 15.11 -59.78 -15.95
N LYS A 163 15.77 -59.53 -14.80
CA LYS A 163 17.00 -60.21 -14.41
C LYS A 163 16.78 -61.71 -14.23
N VAL A 164 15.73 -62.11 -13.50
CA VAL A 164 15.39 -63.53 -13.30
C VAL A 164 15.06 -64.20 -14.64
N GLN A 165 14.30 -63.53 -15.52
CA GLN A 165 13.97 -64.05 -16.85
C GLN A 165 15.21 -64.23 -17.74
N LYS A 166 16.15 -63.29 -17.69
CA LYS A 166 17.45 -63.40 -18.38
C LYS A 166 18.26 -64.58 -17.85
N GLU A 167 18.38 -64.71 -16.54
CA GLU A 167 19.12 -65.82 -15.90
C GLU A 167 18.51 -67.19 -16.27
N LEU A 168 17.18 -67.29 -16.27
CA LEU A 168 16.47 -68.48 -16.71
C LEU A 168 16.78 -68.80 -18.18
N ALA A 169 16.64 -67.82 -19.08
CA ALA A 169 16.92 -68.00 -20.50
C ALA A 169 18.39 -68.35 -20.77
N GLU A 170 19.33 -67.79 -20.00
CA GLU A 170 20.75 -68.15 -20.04
C GLU A 170 21.01 -69.60 -19.63
N SER A 171 20.36 -70.07 -18.55
CA SER A 171 20.51 -71.45 -18.07
C SER A 171 20.00 -72.46 -19.10
N GLU A 172 18.85 -72.17 -19.72
CA GLU A 172 18.22 -72.98 -20.76
C GLU A 172 19.07 -73.01 -22.03
N TYR A 173 19.57 -71.84 -22.47
CA TYR A 173 20.50 -71.76 -23.59
C TYR A 173 21.79 -72.56 -23.33
N LYS A 174 22.40 -72.43 -22.15
CA LYS A 174 23.60 -73.21 -21.78
C LYS A 174 23.32 -74.71 -21.83
N ARG A 175 22.22 -75.16 -21.22
CA ARG A 175 21.81 -76.57 -21.23
C ARG A 175 21.65 -77.12 -22.64
N LEU A 176 20.90 -76.41 -23.50
CA LEU A 176 20.67 -76.83 -24.88
C LEU A 176 21.93 -76.72 -25.75
N SER A 177 22.81 -75.76 -25.48
CA SER A 177 24.08 -75.61 -26.21
C SER A 177 25.03 -76.79 -25.97
N GLY A 178 25.10 -77.32 -24.74
CA GLY A 178 25.88 -78.52 -24.43
C GLY A 178 25.31 -79.75 -25.14
N LEU A 179 23.99 -79.97 -25.04
CA LEU A 179 23.30 -81.08 -25.72
C LEU A 179 23.40 -81.00 -27.26
N TYR A 180 23.47 -79.78 -27.82
CA TYR A 180 23.69 -79.57 -29.25
C TYR A 180 25.13 -79.92 -29.67
N GLN A 181 26.14 -79.59 -28.85
CA GLN A 181 27.52 -79.99 -29.08
C GLN A 181 27.69 -81.51 -29.04
N GLU A 182 26.95 -82.19 -28.17
CA GLU A 182 26.88 -83.66 -28.10
C GLU A 182 26.04 -84.28 -29.24
N LYS A 183 25.46 -83.47 -30.13
CA LYS A 183 24.58 -83.85 -31.26
C LYS A 183 23.27 -84.55 -30.85
N ILE A 184 22.80 -84.31 -29.63
CA ILE A 184 21.59 -84.93 -29.07
C ILE A 184 20.35 -84.03 -29.27
N ALA A 185 20.52 -82.70 -29.27
CA ALA A 185 19.42 -81.74 -29.39
C ALA A 185 19.12 -81.32 -30.84
N ALA A 186 17.85 -81.01 -31.12
CA ALA A 186 17.41 -80.52 -32.42
C ALA A 186 17.87 -79.07 -32.68
N THR A 187 18.27 -78.77 -33.93
CA THR A 187 18.71 -77.42 -34.34
C THR A 187 17.63 -76.36 -34.11
N LYS A 188 16.35 -76.74 -34.25
CA LYS A 188 15.21 -75.85 -34.00
C LYS A 188 15.19 -75.35 -32.55
N ASP A 189 15.33 -76.25 -31.58
CA ASP A 189 15.26 -75.91 -30.16
C ASP A 189 16.41 -74.99 -29.76
N TYR A 190 17.62 -75.25 -30.29
CA TYR A 190 18.77 -74.38 -30.11
C TYR A 190 18.54 -72.96 -30.64
N VAL A 191 18.00 -72.81 -31.85
CA VAL A 191 17.72 -71.49 -32.44
C VAL A 191 16.64 -70.74 -31.66
N THR A 192 15.61 -71.45 -31.18
CA THR A 192 14.56 -70.81 -30.34
C THR A 192 15.11 -70.33 -29.00
N ALA A 193 15.95 -71.13 -28.33
CA ALA A 193 16.59 -70.74 -27.07
C ALA A 193 17.55 -69.55 -27.24
N LYS A 194 18.26 -69.48 -28.36
CA LYS A 194 19.09 -68.32 -28.70
C LYS A 194 18.24 -67.06 -28.90
N ALA A 195 17.09 -67.18 -29.55
CA ALA A 195 16.17 -66.06 -29.76
C ALA A 195 15.52 -65.59 -28.45
N THR A 196 15.13 -66.51 -27.55
CA THR A 196 14.57 -66.16 -26.24
C THR A 196 15.60 -65.48 -25.35
N LEU A 197 16.86 -65.93 -25.36
CA LEU A 197 17.96 -65.27 -24.65
C LEU A 197 18.19 -63.85 -25.16
N ALA A 198 18.25 -63.67 -26.49
CA ALA A 198 18.42 -62.33 -27.08
C ALA A 198 17.27 -61.40 -26.68
N LYS A 199 16.02 -61.89 -26.72
CA LYS A 199 14.84 -61.13 -26.27
C LYS A 199 14.91 -60.77 -24.78
N ALA A 200 15.26 -61.73 -23.92
CA ALA A 200 15.38 -61.50 -22.48
C ALA A 200 16.51 -60.51 -22.15
N GLN A 201 17.59 -60.51 -22.94
CA GLN A 201 18.70 -59.58 -22.79
C GLN A 201 18.30 -58.14 -23.16
N VAL A 202 17.58 -57.94 -24.26
CA VAL A 202 17.03 -56.62 -24.63
C VAL A 202 16.08 -56.12 -23.53
N ASN A 203 15.15 -56.96 -23.07
CA ASN A 203 14.23 -56.59 -21.99
C ASN A 203 14.96 -56.22 -20.68
N TYR A 204 16.05 -56.92 -20.36
CA TYR A 204 16.89 -56.61 -19.20
C TYR A 204 17.58 -55.25 -19.34
N GLU A 205 18.18 -54.97 -20.50
CA GLU A 205 18.83 -53.69 -20.80
C GLU A 205 17.84 -52.52 -20.76
N GLU A 206 16.62 -52.70 -21.28
CA GLU A 206 15.53 -51.73 -21.19
C GLU A 206 15.13 -51.44 -19.74
N CYS A 207 14.92 -52.49 -18.92
CA CYS A 207 14.58 -52.33 -17.51
C CYS A 207 15.73 -51.69 -16.71
N GLN A 208 16.98 -52.01 -17.04
CA GLN A 208 18.17 -51.41 -16.43
C GLN A 208 18.26 -49.90 -16.75
N ALA A 209 18.01 -49.52 -18.01
CA ALA A 209 17.99 -48.11 -18.42
C ALA A 209 16.85 -47.35 -17.74
N ASN A 210 15.67 -47.96 -17.61
CA ASN A 210 14.54 -47.38 -16.91
C ASN A 210 14.84 -47.19 -15.41
N LEU A 211 15.42 -48.17 -14.73
CA LEU A 211 15.83 -48.05 -13.33
C LEU A 211 16.85 -46.91 -13.13
N ALA A 212 17.88 -46.84 -13.97
CA ALA A 212 18.89 -45.78 -13.89
C ALA A 212 18.29 -44.38 -14.10
N ARG A 213 17.34 -44.25 -15.03
CA ARG A 213 16.59 -43.00 -15.25
C ARG A 213 15.83 -42.59 -14.00
N GLU A 214 15.05 -43.50 -13.40
CA GLU A 214 14.25 -43.23 -12.21
C GLU A 214 15.13 -42.91 -10.99
N GLU A 215 16.26 -43.59 -10.81
CA GLU A 215 17.24 -43.26 -9.75
C GLU A 215 17.81 -41.85 -9.91
N HIS A 216 18.11 -41.45 -11.13
CA HIS A 216 18.60 -40.10 -11.42
C HIS A 216 17.52 -39.03 -11.18
N LEU A 217 16.28 -39.28 -11.60
CA LEU A 217 15.14 -38.39 -11.36
C LEU A 217 14.85 -38.26 -9.86
N TYR A 218 14.89 -39.37 -9.11
CA TYR A 218 14.69 -39.39 -7.67
C TYR A 218 15.78 -38.60 -6.92
N LYS A 219 17.05 -38.72 -7.34
CA LYS A 219 18.16 -37.92 -6.78
C LYS A 219 17.98 -36.44 -7.07
N ASN A 220 17.56 -36.10 -8.28
CA ASN A 220 17.50 -34.70 -8.70
C ASN A 220 16.26 -33.96 -8.22
N ARG A 221 15.19 -34.64 -7.76
CA ARG A 221 13.95 -34.07 -7.16
C ARG A 221 13.34 -32.86 -7.89
N ALA A 222 13.77 -32.57 -9.11
CA ALA A 222 13.60 -31.27 -9.75
C ALA A 222 12.17 -31.08 -10.26
N MET A 223 11.53 -32.16 -10.74
CA MET A 223 10.14 -32.11 -11.17
C MET A 223 9.19 -31.86 -10.00
N LEU A 224 9.29 -32.67 -8.94
CA LEU A 224 8.42 -32.51 -7.76
C LEU A 224 8.55 -31.12 -7.12
N LYS A 225 9.78 -30.59 -7.02
CA LYS A 225 10.01 -29.25 -6.49
C LYS A 225 9.40 -28.16 -7.39
N ARG A 226 9.46 -28.34 -8.71
CA ARG A 226 8.91 -27.39 -9.68
C ARG A 226 7.39 -27.30 -9.55
N ASP A 227 6.69 -28.43 -9.49
CA ASP A 227 5.23 -28.43 -9.43
C ASP A 227 4.73 -27.77 -8.14
N TYR A 228 5.36 -28.08 -7.01
CA TYR A 228 5.10 -27.38 -5.76
C TYR A 228 5.39 -25.87 -5.86
N GLN A 229 6.53 -25.48 -6.44
CA GLN A 229 6.87 -24.06 -6.63
C GLN A 229 5.89 -23.32 -7.55
N LEU A 230 5.36 -23.99 -8.57
CA LEU A 230 4.33 -23.42 -9.44
C LEU A 230 3.04 -23.17 -8.65
N ALA A 231 2.59 -24.14 -7.85
CA ALA A 231 1.42 -23.99 -6.99
C ALA A 231 1.61 -22.87 -5.95
N GLN A 232 2.79 -22.78 -5.32
CA GLN A 232 3.14 -21.67 -4.42
C GLN A 232 3.07 -20.31 -5.13
N ALA A 233 3.60 -20.22 -6.35
CA ALA A 233 3.57 -18.99 -7.12
C ALA A 233 2.13 -18.58 -7.51
N GLU A 234 1.27 -19.55 -7.81
CA GLU A 234 -0.15 -19.32 -8.08
C GLU A 234 -0.91 -18.80 -6.85
N ALA A 235 -0.68 -19.41 -5.68
CA ALA A 235 -1.27 -18.96 -4.42
C ALA A 235 -0.82 -17.54 -4.07
N GLU A 236 0.48 -17.24 -4.16
CA GLU A 236 1.00 -15.90 -3.91
C GLU A 236 0.49 -14.86 -4.92
N ARG A 237 0.33 -15.22 -6.20
CA ARG A 237 -0.33 -14.34 -7.18
C ARG A 237 -1.77 -14.03 -6.80
N ALA A 238 -2.55 -15.03 -6.40
CA ALA A 238 -3.94 -14.85 -5.98
C ALA A 238 -4.04 -13.97 -4.72
N LYS A 239 -3.12 -14.15 -3.77
CA LYS A 239 -3.04 -13.37 -2.53
C LYS A 239 -2.71 -11.91 -2.81
N ASN A 240 -1.75 -11.67 -3.70
CA ASN A 240 -1.40 -10.33 -4.15
C ASN A 240 -2.58 -9.66 -4.88
N HIS A 241 -3.36 -10.41 -5.65
CA HIS A 241 -4.56 -9.88 -6.31
C HIS A 241 -5.61 -9.41 -5.29
N VAL A 242 -5.91 -10.21 -4.26
CA VAL A 242 -6.81 -9.82 -3.17
C VAL A 242 -6.28 -8.60 -2.40
N LYS A 243 -4.97 -8.55 -2.13
CA LYS A 243 -4.33 -7.41 -1.47
C LYS A 243 -4.45 -6.14 -2.29
N MET A 244 -4.24 -6.21 -3.60
CA MET A 244 -4.38 -5.09 -4.52
C MET A 244 -5.82 -4.56 -4.56
N LEU A 245 -6.82 -5.45 -4.63
CA LEU A 245 -8.24 -5.06 -4.56
C LEU A 245 -8.59 -4.41 -3.22
N THR A 246 -8.07 -4.94 -2.12
CA THR A 246 -8.26 -4.38 -0.77
C THR A 246 -7.66 -2.97 -0.66
N GLN A 247 -6.44 -2.79 -1.14
CA GLN A 247 -5.76 -1.48 -1.15
C GLN A 247 -6.50 -0.48 -2.05
N ARG A 248 -7.01 -0.92 -3.20
CA ARG A 248 -7.82 -0.08 -4.09
C ARG A 248 -9.12 0.37 -3.41
N LEU A 249 -9.83 -0.51 -2.72
CA LEU A 249 -11.03 -0.15 -1.95
C LEU A 249 -10.74 0.83 -0.81
N GLN A 250 -9.64 0.62 -0.07
CA GLN A 250 -9.19 1.55 0.97
C GLN A 250 -8.85 2.91 0.40
N PHE A 251 -8.13 2.94 -0.72
CA PHE A 251 -7.78 4.18 -1.42
C PHE A 251 -9.04 4.95 -1.83
N LEU A 252 -10.07 4.26 -2.34
CA LEU A 252 -11.33 4.89 -2.71
C LEU A 252 -12.12 5.39 -1.49
N GLY A 253 -11.84 4.92 -0.27
CA GLY A 253 -12.45 5.42 0.97
C GLY A 253 -13.38 4.42 1.67
N CYS A 254 -13.34 3.14 1.29
CA CYS A 254 -13.99 2.09 2.07
C CYS A 254 -13.20 1.83 3.36
N ASP A 255 -13.90 1.89 4.50
CA ASP A 255 -13.32 1.56 5.80
C ASP A 255 -13.03 0.05 5.94
N GLN A 256 -12.05 -0.31 6.77
CA GLN A 256 -11.65 -1.70 7.01
C GLN A 256 -12.79 -2.54 7.55
N THR A 257 -13.66 -1.94 8.38
CA THR A 257 -14.86 -2.60 8.92
C THR A 257 -15.83 -3.01 7.81
N MET A 258 -16.00 -2.17 6.79
CA MET A 258 -16.86 -2.44 5.63
C MET A 258 -16.27 -3.56 4.78
N ILE A 259 -14.96 -3.51 4.50
CA ILE A 259 -14.26 -4.55 3.74
C ILE A 259 -14.39 -5.92 4.44
N ASN A 260 -14.18 -5.97 5.76
CA ASN A 260 -14.32 -7.18 6.55
C ASN A 260 -15.76 -7.72 6.60
N LYS A 261 -16.75 -6.82 6.57
CA LYS A 261 -18.16 -7.21 6.49
C LYS A 261 -18.46 -7.88 5.15
N VAL A 262 -18.04 -7.30 4.02
CA VAL A 262 -18.20 -7.92 2.69
C VAL A 262 -17.51 -9.29 2.66
N LEU A 263 -16.30 -9.38 3.19
CA LEU A 263 -15.53 -10.64 3.26
C LEU A 263 -16.21 -11.74 4.10
N SER A 264 -17.03 -11.38 5.10
CA SER A 264 -17.67 -12.33 6.01
C SER A 264 -19.12 -12.65 5.64
N THR A 265 -19.91 -11.66 5.23
CA THR A 265 -21.33 -11.84 4.89
C THR A 265 -21.57 -12.10 3.40
N GLY A 266 -20.61 -11.79 2.53
CA GLY A 266 -20.76 -11.87 1.08
C GLY A 266 -21.75 -10.86 0.50
N GLN A 267 -22.25 -9.93 1.31
CA GLN A 267 -23.20 -8.90 0.87
C GLN A 267 -22.44 -7.73 0.25
N ILE A 268 -22.74 -7.45 -1.02
CA ILE A 268 -22.19 -6.31 -1.76
C ILE A 268 -23.03 -5.09 -1.45
N GLY A 269 -22.39 -3.98 -1.09
CA GLY A 269 -23.03 -2.69 -0.84
C GLY A 269 -22.16 -1.57 -1.36
N GLY A 270 -22.63 -0.87 -2.38
CA GLY A 270 -21.96 0.28 -3.00
C GLY A 270 -21.98 1.56 -2.17
N ILE A 271 -22.57 1.53 -0.98
CA ILE A 271 -22.76 2.69 -0.11
C ILE A 271 -21.47 2.96 0.67
N VAL A 272 -20.81 4.06 0.35
CA VAL A 272 -19.63 4.58 1.05
C VAL A 272 -20.03 5.80 1.87
N ARG A 273 -19.45 5.91 3.07
CA ARG A 273 -19.70 7.02 3.99
C ARG A 273 -18.61 8.07 3.82
N VAL A 274 -19.02 9.31 3.58
CA VAL A 274 -18.13 10.47 3.59
C VAL A 274 -18.06 10.98 5.03
N ILE A 275 -16.84 11.18 5.54
CA ILE A 275 -16.57 11.46 6.94
C ILE A 275 -16.00 12.87 7.09
N ALA A 276 -16.40 13.58 8.15
CA ALA A 276 -15.83 14.87 8.53
C ALA A 276 -14.36 14.73 8.98
N PRO A 277 -13.39 15.38 8.31
CA PRO A 277 -11.96 15.26 8.62
C PRO A 277 -11.54 16.08 9.84
N ILE A 278 -12.29 17.15 10.12
CA ILE A 278 -12.09 18.08 11.24
C ILE A 278 -13.38 18.17 12.06
N GLY A 279 -13.24 18.57 13.32
CA GLY A 279 -14.32 18.84 14.27
C GLY A 279 -13.78 19.58 15.47
#